data_AF-A0A9D8C1E1-F1
#
_entry.id   AF-A0A9D8C1E1-F1
#
_cell.length_a   1.000
_cell.length_b   1.000
_cell.length_c   1.000
_cell.angle_alpha   90.00
_cell.angle_beta   90.00
_cell.angle_gamma   90.00
#
_symmetry.space_group_name_H-M   'P 1'
#
loop_
_entity.id
_entity.type
_entity.pdbx_description
1 polymer ?
#
loop_
_entity_poly.entity_id
_entity_poly.type
_entity_poly.pdbx_seq_one_letter_code
_entity_poly.pdbx_strand_id
1 'polypeptide(L)'
;MSVPIKKSLLPLWLLWFATTVVSCDKQPIGPAGPDPIVPSPASELMKIADFRALYSGTGTVLVPTGTKKIRGVVISNSANEAVGNFRLQDENGGGIYLYTVVGSPVYPIGSVLEIDAAGVGQLLLYNGDLELKSVPMDKIVIVPLTLSITPRLTTCAEIIANRNTWASTLVKINNLTNITQSSTNSTGATYTITDATGSLTLFVRTAAAITVNTAGRSITGYVSIYKTTTQDATQIGIRSAADIQ
;
A
#
# COMPACT_ATOMS: atom_id res chain seq x y z
N MET A 1 -15.10 -106.22 22.01
CA MET A 1 -16.57 -106.37 22.08
C MET A 1 -17.15 -105.00 22.43
N SER A 2 -18.25 -104.63 21.77
CA SER A 2 -19.20 -103.55 22.10
C SER A 2 -18.81 -102.05 21.98
N VAL A 3 -19.15 -101.51 20.78
CA VAL A 3 -19.93 -100.28 20.45
C VAL A 3 -19.52 -98.91 21.03
N PRO A 4 -19.23 -97.89 20.18
CA PRO A 4 -19.20 -96.49 20.59
C PRO A 4 -20.57 -95.79 20.43
N ILE A 5 -21.04 -95.12 21.47
CA ILE A 5 -22.24 -94.27 21.47
C ILE A 5 -21.82 -92.83 21.13
N LYS A 6 -22.27 -92.33 19.98
CA LYS A 6 -22.13 -90.93 19.57
C LYS A 6 -23.09 -90.05 20.39
N LYS A 7 -22.56 -89.18 21.25
CA LYS A 7 -23.31 -88.06 21.84
C LYS A 7 -23.24 -86.87 20.88
N SER A 8 -24.37 -86.54 20.28
CA SER A 8 -24.58 -85.31 19.50
C SER A 8 -24.72 -84.14 20.48
N LEU A 9 -23.77 -83.21 20.45
CA LEU A 9 -23.85 -81.90 21.08
C LEU A 9 -24.12 -80.86 19.99
N LEU A 10 -25.31 -80.25 20.01
CA LEU A 10 -25.62 -79.06 19.22
C LEU A 10 -24.80 -77.86 19.76
N PRO A 11 -24.15 -77.06 18.89
CA PRO A 11 -23.54 -75.81 19.31
C PRO A 11 -24.59 -74.70 19.41
N LEU A 12 -24.68 -74.07 20.58
CA LEU A 12 -25.44 -72.86 20.86
C LEU A 12 -24.72 -71.67 20.18
N TRP A 13 -25.27 -71.16 19.09
CA TRP A 13 -24.77 -69.97 18.40
C TRP A 13 -25.07 -68.71 19.23
N LEU A 14 -24.03 -68.15 19.85
CA LEU A 14 -24.07 -66.84 20.49
C LEU A 14 -23.83 -65.78 19.41
N LEU A 15 -24.91 -65.14 18.92
CA LEU A 15 -24.78 -63.98 18.04
C LEU A 15 -24.32 -62.76 18.85
N TRP A 16 -23.05 -62.42 18.70
CA TRP A 16 -22.48 -61.16 19.17
C TRP A 16 -22.84 -60.06 18.17
N PHE A 17 -23.89 -59.29 18.46
CA PHE A 17 -24.21 -58.08 17.71
C PHE A 17 -23.19 -57.00 18.08
N ALA A 18 -22.16 -56.83 17.24
CA ALA A 18 -21.28 -55.67 17.31
C ALA A 18 -22.07 -54.45 16.83
N THR A 19 -22.68 -53.71 17.76
CA THR A 19 -23.18 -52.37 17.50
C THR A 19 -22.00 -51.45 17.29
N THR A 20 -21.64 -51.22 16.03
CA THR A 20 -20.75 -50.12 15.64
C THR A 20 -21.48 -48.81 15.96
N VAL A 21 -21.06 -48.17 17.04
CA VAL A 21 -21.40 -46.76 17.29
C VAL A 21 -20.73 -45.94 16.20
N VAL A 22 -21.48 -45.59 15.16
CA VAL A 22 -21.09 -44.55 14.22
C VAL A 22 -21.16 -43.24 15.00
N SER A 23 -20.06 -42.88 15.66
CA SER A 23 -19.90 -41.55 16.21
C SER A 23 -19.95 -40.58 15.03
N CYS A 24 -21.06 -39.88 14.87
CA CYS A 24 -21.12 -38.71 14.01
C CYS A 24 -20.28 -37.62 14.69
N ASP A 25 -18.97 -37.68 14.49
CA ASP A 25 -18.06 -36.59 14.82
C ASP A 25 -18.28 -35.48 13.78
N LYS A 26 -19.42 -34.79 13.88
CA LYS A 26 -19.64 -33.52 13.21
C LYS A 26 -18.76 -32.52 13.93
N GLN A 27 -17.50 -32.49 13.53
CA GLN A 27 -16.64 -31.34 13.75
C GLN A 27 -17.46 -30.10 13.36
N PRO A 28 -17.61 -29.08 14.24
CA PRO A 28 -18.33 -27.87 13.88
C PRO A 28 -17.73 -27.37 12.58
N ILE A 29 -18.55 -27.33 11.52
CA ILE A 29 -18.14 -26.77 10.24
C ILE A 29 -18.06 -25.26 10.50
N GLY A 30 -16.91 -24.81 11.00
CA GLY A 30 -16.59 -23.39 11.08
C GLY A 30 -16.69 -22.78 9.68
N PRO A 31 -16.89 -21.45 9.58
CA PRO A 31 -16.87 -20.78 8.28
C PRO A 31 -15.64 -21.22 7.49
N ALA A 32 -15.85 -21.84 6.34
CA ALA A 32 -14.75 -22.20 5.44
C ALA A 32 -14.29 -20.92 4.74
N GLY A 33 -13.42 -20.17 5.41
CA GLY A 33 -12.82 -18.96 4.89
C GLY A 33 -11.92 -18.31 5.94
N PRO A 34 -10.89 -17.57 5.53
CA PRO A 34 -10.18 -16.70 6.47
C PRO A 34 -11.17 -15.74 7.12
N ASP A 35 -10.97 -15.46 8.40
CA ASP A 35 -11.82 -14.52 9.12
C ASP A 35 -11.89 -13.17 8.38
N PRO A 36 -13.06 -12.52 8.35
CA PRO A 36 -13.19 -11.20 7.75
C PRO A 36 -12.17 -10.23 8.35
N ILE A 37 -11.42 -9.55 7.48
CA ILE A 37 -10.51 -8.49 7.91
C ILE A 37 -11.35 -7.31 8.41
N VAL A 38 -11.32 -7.08 9.72
CA VAL A 38 -11.99 -5.94 10.36
C VAL A 38 -11.02 -4.76 10.43
N PRO A 39 -11.36 -3.57 9.88
CA PRO A 39 -10.52 -2.39 10.02
C PRO A 39 -10.31 -2.00 11.48
N SER A 40 -9.11 -1.55 11.83
CA SER A 40 -8.79 -1.15 13.21
C SER A 40 -9.65 0.06 13.65
N PRO A 41 -10.07 0.18 14.92
CA PRO A 41 -10.75 1.38 15.39
C PRO A 41 -9.79 2.59 15.40
N ALA A 42 -10.33 3.81 15.33
CA ALA A 42 -9.52 5.03 15.32
C ALA A 42 -8.58 5.17 16.54
N SER A 43 -8.92 4.57 17.68
CA SER A 43 -8.07 4.54 18.88
C SER A 43 -6.74 3.80 18.69
N GLU A 44 -6.67 2.87 17.73
CA GLU A 44 -5.47 2.10 17.38
C GLU A 44 -4.66 2.73 16.24
N LEU A 45 -5.13 3.86 15.70
CA LEU A 45 -4.49 4.57 14.61
C LEU A 45 -3.82 5.85 15.10
N MET A 46 -2.82 6.29 14.34
CA MET A 46 -2.28 7.65 14.39
C MET A 46 -2.27 8.28 13.00
N LYS A 47 -2.24 9.60 12.94
CA LYS A 47 -2.14 10.34 11.68
C LYS A 47 -0.77 10.10 11.05
N ILE A 48 -0.71 10.10 9.72
CA ILE A 48 0.55 9.97 8.99
C ILE A 48 1.47 11.17 9.30
N ALA A 49 0.93 12.37 9.52
CA ALA A 49 1.73 13.52 9.94
C ALA A 49 2.48 13.27 11.27
N ASP A 50 1.80 12.71 12.27
CA ASP A 50 2.39 12.36 13.57
C ASP A 50 3.41 11.22 13.41
N PHE A 51 3.13 10.26 12.54
CA PHE A 51 4.03 9.14 12.27
C PHE A 51 5.33 9.60 11.60
N ARG A 52 5.24 10.55 10.65
CA ARG A 52 6.41 11.18 10.03
C ARG A 52 7.28 11.90 11.05
N ALA A 53 6.67 12.51 12.08
CA ALA A 53 7.39 13.21 13.14
C ALA A 53 8.26 12.30 14.02
N LEU A 54 8.10 10.97 13.91
CA LEU A 54 9.03 10.00 14.54
C LEU A 54 10.43 10.05 13.90
N TYR A 55 10.56 10.55 12.68
CA TYR A 55 11.85 10.70 12.03
C TYR A 55 12.60 11.93 12.56
N SER A 56 13.81 11.72 13.08
CA SER A 56 14.66 12.77 13.67
C SER A 56 15.35 13.69 12.64
N GLY A 57 15.14 13.46 11.36
CA GLY A 57 15.74 14.24 10.27
C GLY A 57 17.06 13.69 9.72
N THR A 58 17.66 12.68 10.36
CA THR A 58 18.91 12.06 9.88
C THR A 58 18.94 10.56 10.12
N GLY A 59 19.76 9.85 9.33
CA GLY A 59 19.99 8.42 9.48
C GLY A 59 18.76 7.55 9.17
N THR A 60 18.80 6.31 9.68
CA THR A 60 17.67 5.37 9.68
C THR A 60 17.14 5.26 11.10
N VAL A 61 15.83 5.43 11.27
CA VAL A 61 15.14 5.37 12.55
C VAL A 61 14.23 4.14 12.58
N LEU A 62 14.43 3.26 13.55
CA LEU A 62 13.48 2.18 13.82
C LEU A 62 12.20 2.77 14.43
N VAL A 63 11.05 2.40 13.90
CA VAL A 63 9.76 2.81 14.45
C VAL A 63 9.62 2.21 15.85
N PRO A 64 9.40 3.03 16.91
CA PRO A 64 9.36 2.53 18.28
C PRO A 64 8.30 1.45 18.50
N THR A 65 8.59 0.49 19.39
CA THR A 65 7.59 -0.48 19.85
C THR A 65 6.41 0.25 20.51
N GLY A 66 5.18 -0.23 20.27
CA GLY A 66 3.97 0.38 20.79
C GLY A 66 3.47 1.60 19.99
N THR A 67 4.16 2.00 18.92
CA THR A 67 3.64 2.98 17.96
C THR A 67 2.33 2.46 17.38
N LYS A 68 1.32 3.33 17.28
CA LYS A 68 0.03 2.98 16.68
C LYS A 68 0.17 2.72 15.19
N LYS A 69 -0.79 1.98 14.62
CA LYS A 69 -0.84 1.74 13.18
C LYS A 69 -1.09 3.06 12.44
N ILE A 70 -0.68 3.11 11.18
CA ILE A 70 -1.13 4.15 10.25
C ILE A 70 -2.13 3.56 9.26
N ARG A 71 -3.04 4.40 8.77
CA ARG A 71 -3.96 4.06 7.69
C ARG A 71 -3.83 5.09 6.58
N GLY A 72 -3.74 4.63 5.33
CA GLY A 72 -3.66 5.51 4.17
C GLY A 72 -4.26 4.87 2.93
N VAL A 73 -4.70 5.74 2.02
CA VAL A 73 -5.15 5.36 0.68
C VAL A 73 -3.95 5.37 -0.27
N VAL A 74 -3.79 4.33 -1.08
CA VAL A 74 -2.79 4.32 -2.15
C VAL A 74 -3.18 5.37 -3.19
N ILE A 75 -2.38 6.41 -3.34
CA ILE A 75 -2.64 7.50 -4.30
C ILE A 75 -1.75 7.43 -5.55
N SER A 76 -0.67 6.64 -5.52
CA SER A 76 0.23 6.49 -6.67
C SER A 76 -0.23 5.41 -7.65
N ASN A 77 0.12 5.58 -8.92
CA ASN A 77 0.10 4.48 -9.88
C ASN A 77 1.40 3.68 -9.74
N SER A 78 1.31 2.41 -9.36
CA SER A 78 2.47 1.54 -9.17
C SER A 78 3.32 1.34 -10.44
N ALA A 79 2.72 1.47 -11.63
CA ALA A 79 3.44 1.42 -12.90
C ALA A 79 4.22 2.72 -13.20
N ASN A 80 3.83 3.84 -12.55
CA ASN A 80 4.56 5.10 -12.59
C ASN A 80 5.52 5.28 -11.40
N GLU A 81 5.61 4.29 -10.52
CA GLU A 81 6.59 4.19 -9.44
C GLU A 81 7.65 3.12 -9.75
N ALA A 82 8.75 3.13 -8.99
CA ALA A 82 9.66 1.98 -9.01
C ALA A 82 8.98 0.76 -8.35
N VAL A 83 9.30 -0.45 -8.81
CA VAL A 83 8.71 -1.69 -8.26
C VAL A 83 8.85 -1.74 -6.73
N GLY A 84 7.76 -2.09 -6.06
CA GLY A 84 7.68 -2.17 -4.60
C GLY A 84 7.41 -0.82 -3.90
N ASN A 85 7.32 0.28 -4.65
CA ASN A 85 7.09 1.61 -4.09
C ASN A 85 5.66 2.09 -4.30
N PHE A 86 5.12 2.69 -3.25
CA PHE A 86 3.77 3.22 -3.21
C PHE A 86 3.76 4.55 -2.44
N ARG A 87 2.81 5.41 -2.76
CA ARG A 87 2.52 6.62 -1.97
C ARG A 87 1.16 6.49 -1.35
N LEU A 88 1.11 6.68 -0.04
CA LEU A 88 -0.08 6.59 0.77
C LEU A 88 -0.40 7.96 1.34
N GLN A 89 -1.68 8.30 1.37
CA GLN A 89 -2.15 9.52 2.01
C GLN A 89 -3.34 9.21 2.93
N ASP A 90 -3.34 9.80 4.12
CA ASP A 90 -4.48 9.75 5.03
C ASP A 90 -5.51 10.85 4.71
N GLU A 91 -6.71 10.72 5.27
CA GLU A 91 -7.79 11.70 5.13
C GLU A 91 -7.47 13.07 5.76
N ASN A 92 -6.42 13.15 6.59
CA ASN A 92 -5.96 14.39 7.23
C ASN A 92 -4.94 15.16 6.36
N GLY A 93 -4.55 14.62 5.20
CA GLY A 93 -3.63 15.26 4.28
C GLY A 93 -2.15 14.92 4.50
N GLY A 94 -1.83 13.98 5.39
CA GLY A 94 -0.47 13.48 5.60
C GLY A 94 -0.12 12.35 4.64
N GLY A 95 1.08 12.39 4.06
CA GLY A 95 1.56 11.43 3.06
C GLY A 95 2.79 10.64 3.51
N ILE A 96 2.94 9.38 3.09
CA ILE A 96 4.16 8.58 3.31
C ILE A 96 4.56 7.83 2.04
N TYR A 97 5.86 7.77 1.77
CA TYR A 97 6.42 6.92 0.73
C TYR A 97 6.70 5.54 1.32
N LEU A 98 6.05 4.50 0.83
CA LEU A 98 6.17 3.12 1.31
C LEU A 98 7.02 2.33 0.32
N TYR A 99 8.11 1.75 0.82
CA TYR A 99 8.85 0.70 0.11
C TYR A 99 8.55 -0.67 0.71
N THR A 100 8.16 -1.59 -0.15
CA THR A 100 7.96 -3.01 0.16
C THR A 100 8.98 -3.86 -0.58
N VAL A 101 9.35 -4.99 0.01
CA VAL A 101 10.32 -5.91 -0.59
C VAL A 101 9.78 -6.49 -1.90
N VAL A 102 10.65 -6.70 -2.89
CA VAL A 102 10.29 -7.37 -4.16
C VAL A 102 9.65 -8.73 -3.86
N GLY A 103 8.50 -9.00 -4.47
CA GLY A 103 7.66 -10.16 -4.18
C GLY A 103 6.48 -9.87 -3.26
N SER A 104 6.42 -8.68 -2.66
CA SER A 104 5.21 -8.21 -1.96
C SER A 104 4.04 -8.02 -2.93
N PRO A 105 2.79 -8.09 -2.44
CA PRO A 105 1.61 -7.77 -3.25
C PRO A 105 1.71 -6.37 -3.87
N VAL A 106 1.19 -6.22 -5.08
CA VAL A 106 0.95 -4.89 -5.66
C VAL A 106 -0.30 -4.34 -5.02
N TYR A 107 -0.20 -3.20 -4.34
CA TYR A 107 -1.35 -2.50 -3.78
C TYR A 107 -1.97 -1.58 -4.84
N PRO A 108 -3.20 -1.84 -5.32
CA PRO A 108 -3.83 -1.02 -6.33
C PRO A 108 -4.12 0.40 -5.81
N ILE A 109 -4.08 1.37 -6.70
CA ILE A 109 -4.58 2.73 -6.44
C ILE A 109 -5.99 2.68 -5.85
N GLY A 110 -6.26 3.52 -4.84
CA GLY A 110 -7.53 3.59 -4.12
C GLY A 110 -7.69 2.56 -3.01
N SER A 111 -6.81 1.56 -2.90
CA SER A 111 -6.82 0.61 -1.79
C SER A 111 -6.47 1.31 -0.48
N VAL A 112 -7.15 0.93 0.60
CA VAL A 112 -6.87 1.42 1.95
C VAL A 112 -5.97 0.42 2.65
N LEU A 113 -4.77 0.84 3.03
CA LEU A 113 -3.81 0.02 3.76
C LEU A 113 -3.78 0.41 5.23
N GLU A 114 -3.80 -0.59 6.11
CA GLU A 114 -3.37 -0.45 7.50
C GLU A 114 -1.98 -1.07 7.67
N ILE A 115 -1.09 -0.31 8.30
CA ILE A 115 0.32 -0.67 8.41
C ILE A 115 0.70 -0.65 9.89
N ASP A 116 1.09 -1.82 10.40
CA ASP A 116 1.74 -1.95 11.71
C ASP A 116 3.27 -1.95 11.52
N ALA A 117 3.88 -0.79 11.69
CA ALA A 117 5.32 -0.64 11.60
C ALA A 117 6.04 -0.79 12.95
N ALA A 118 5.32 -0.99 14.07
CA ALA A 118 5.91 -0.90 15.40
C ALA A 118 7.00 -1.95 15.63
N GLY A 119 8.19 -1.50 16.05
CA GLY A 119 9.33 -2.35 16.37
C GLY A 119 10.03 -3.01 15.18
N VAL A 120 9.56 -2.80 13.95
CA VAL A 120 10.08 -3.47 12.74
C VAL A 120 10.31 -2.52 11.56
N GLY A 121 9.42 -1.55 11.36
CA GLY A 121 9.50 -0.58 10.28
C GLY A 121 10.63 0.41 10.49
N GLN A 122 11.16 0.93 9.40
CA GLN A 122 12.26 1.88 9.40
C GLN A 122 11.90 3.13 8.61
N LEU A 123 12.22 4.30 9.17
CA LEU A 123 12.09 5.61 8.55
C LEU A 123 13.46 6.17 8.17
N LEU A 124 13.62 6.58 6.91
CA LEU A 124 14.80 7.30 6.44
C LEU A 124 14.47 8.19 5.23
N LEU A 125 15.38 9.08 4.85
CA LEU A 125 15.29 9.77 3.56
C LEU A 125 15.89 8.90 2.44
N TYR A 126 15.08 8.54 1.45
CA TYR A 126 15.52 7.91 0.22
C TYR A 126 15.28 8.86 -0.95
N ASN A 127 16.35 9.25 -1.65
CA ASN A 127 16.33 10.29 -2.68
C ASN A 127 15.58 11.56 -2.24
N GLY A 128 15.66 11.92 -0.95
CA GLY A 128 15.03 13.09 -0.36
C GLY A 128 13.58 12.90 0.10
N ASP A 129 12.90 11.82 -0.29
CA ASP A 129 11.57 11.47 0.24
C ASP A 129 11.69 10.68 1.55
N LEU A 130 10.82 10.97 2.52
CA LEU A 130 10.73 10.19 3.75
C LEU A 130 10.05 8.84 3.46
N GLU A 131 10.87 7.79 3.46
CA GLU A 131 10.51 6.41 3.16
C GLU A 131 10.23 5.64 4.45
N LEU A 132 9.09 4.94 4.48
CA LEU A 132 8.83 3.82 5.38
C LEU A 132 9.19 2.51 4.66
N LYS A 133 10.06 1.71 5.27
CA LYS A 133 10.46 0.41 4.74
C LYS A 133 10.56 -0.68 5.80
N SER A 134 10.92 -1.88 5.36
CA SER A 134 11.19 -3.05 6.21
C SER A 134 10.00 -3.52 7.03
N VAL A 135 8.79 -3.06 6.70
CA VAL A 135 7.56 -3.58 7.30
C VAL A 135 7.27 -4.95 6.66
N PRO A 136 7.15 -6.02 7.46
CA PRO A 136 6.76 -7.35 6.96
C PRO A 136 5.42 -7.33 6.23
N MET A 137 5.26 -8.17 5.21
CA MET A 137 4.07 -8.18 4.34
C MET A 137 2.77 -8.48 5.10
N ASP A 138 2.83 -9.33 6.13
CA ASP A 138 1.72 -9.69 7.00
C ASP A 138 1.28 -8.55 7.92
N LYS A 139 2.10 -7.49 8.05
CA LYS A 139 1.78 -6.26 8.77
C LYS A 139 1.28 -5.12 7.88
N ILE A 140 1.11 -5.38 6.58
CA ILE A 140 0.51 -4.45 5.63
C ILE A 140 -0.78 -5.08 5.10
N VAL A 141 -1.91 -4.60 5.58
CA VAL A 141 -3.20 -5.24 5.31
C VAL A 141 -4.08 -4.30 4.50
N ILE A 142 -4.62 -4.78 3.39
CA ILE A 142 -5.72 -4.10 2.70
C ILE A 142 -6.98 -4.30 3.54
N VAL A 143 -7.59 -3.20 3.98
CA VAL A 143 -8.83 -3.23 4.74
C VAL A 143 -10.02 -2.90 3.85
N PRO A 144 -11.20 -3.52 4.07
CA PRO A 144 -12.39 -3.30 3.24
C PRO A 144 -13.06 -1.96 3.58
N LEU A 145 -12.34 -0.86 3.38
CA LEU A 145 -12.81 0.51 3.53
C LEU A 145 -12.74 1.24 2.19
N THR A 146 -13.61 2.22 2.03
CA THR A 146 -13.51 3.21 0.96
C THR A 146 -13.31 4.57 1.60
N LEU A 147 -12.15 5.17 1.36
CA LEU A 147 -11.80 6.50 1.81
C LEU A 147 -11.51 7.36 0.58
N SER A 148 -12.03 8.59 0.57
CA SER A 148 -11.79 9.54 -0.51
C SER A 148 -10.71 10.53 -0.11
N ILE A 149 -9.72 10.72 -0.98
CA ILE A 149 -8.69 11.75 -0.84
C ILE A 149 -9.05 12.92 -1.75
N THR A 150 -9.26 14.09 -1.15
CA THR A 150 -9.46 15.33 -1.90
C THR A 150 -8.10 15.97 -2.21
N PRO A 151 -7.76 16.20 -3.49
CA PRO A 151 -6.52 16.89 -3.84
C PRO A 151 -6.48 18.30 -3.24
N ARG A 152 -5.33 18.71 -2.71
CA ARG A 152 -5.09 20.09 -2.29
C ARG A 152 -4.96 20.99 -3.52
N LEU A 153 -5.85 21.97 -3.69
CA LEU A 153 -5.68 23.01 -4.72
C LEU A 153 -4.49 23.90 -4.35
N THR A 154 -3.54 24.06 -5.27
CA THR A 154 -2.28 24.76 -4.99
C THR A 154 -1.57 25.21 -6.28
N THR A 155 -0.38 25.77 -6.14
CA THR A 155 0.49 26.28 -7.19
C THR A 155 1.84 25.58 -7.20
N CYS A 156 2.61 25.74 -8.28
CA CYS A 156 3.96 25.19 -8.37
C CYS A 156 4.86 25.70 -7.24
N ALA A 157 4.82 26.99 -6.93
CA ALA A 157 5.67 27.60 -5.90
C ALA A 157 5.35 27.08 -4.49
N GLU A 158 4.07 26.89 -4.16
CA GLU A 158 3.66 26.34 -2.87
C GLU A 158 4.11 24.89 -2.68
N ILE A 159 4.05 24.07 -3.74
CA ILE A 159 4.55 22.70 -3.69
C ILE A 159 6.06 22.69 -3.42
N ILE A 160 6.83 23.58 -4.06
CA ILE A 160 8.27 23.69 -3.82
C ILE A 160 8.55 24.11 -2.37
N ALA A 161 7.85 25.13 -1.88
CA ALA A 161 8.03 25.65 -0.53
C ALA A 161 7.69 24.61 0.55
N ASN A 162 6.71 23.73 0.27
CA ASN A 162 6.20 22.73 1.22
C ASN A 162 6.61 21.29 0.89
N ARG A 163 7.56 21.08 -0.03
CA ARG A 163 7.91 19.76 -0.59
C ARG A 163 8.09 18.66 0.46
N ASN A 164 8.72 18.96 1.59
CA ASN A 164 9.02 17.95 2.62
C ASN A 164 7.78 17.56 3.44
N THR A 165 6.85 18.48 3.66
CA THR A 165 5.61 18.20 4.40
C THR A 165 4.52 17.64 3.49
N TRP A 166 4.57 17.99 2.20
CA TRP A 166 3.59 17.57 1.20
C TRP A 166 4.03 16.36 0.38
N ALA A 167 5.25 15.87 0.54
CA ALA A 167 5.70 14.61 -0.06
C ALA A 167 4.67 13.49 0.18
N SER A 168 4.34 12.76 -0.90
CA SER A 168 3.32 11.70 -0.93
C SER A 168 1.90 12.18 -0.63
N THR A 169 1.58 13.43 -0.97
CA THR A 169 0.20 13.96 -0.91
C THR A 169 -0.31 14.36 -2.29
N LEU A 170 -1.63 14.25 -2.48
CA LEU A 170 -2.34 14.56 -3.71
C LEU A 170 -2.63 16.07 -3.78
N VAL A 171 -2.26 16.67 -4.90
CA VAL A 171 -2.40 18.09 -5.20
C VAL A 171 -3.07 18.28 -6.55
N LYS A 172 -3.72 19.43 -6.73
CA LYS A 172 -4.23 19.88 -8.02
C LYS A 172 -3.70 21.29 -8.31
N ILE A 173 -3.12 21.47 -9.48
CA ILE A 173 -2.69 22.78 -9.98
C ILE A 173 -3.60 23.14 -11.15
N ASN A 174 -4.18 24.33 -11.10
CA ASN A 174 -4.98 24.88 -12.19
C ASN A 174 -4.20 25.97 -12.92
N ASN A 175 -4.68 26.37 -14.10
CA ASN A 175 -4.13 27.47 -14.88
C ASN A 175 -2.64 27.29 -15.21
N LEU A 176 -2.24 26.06 -15.53
CA LEU A 176 -0.93 25.79 -16.11
C LEU A 176 -0.80 26.60 -17.40
N THR A 177 0.28 27.35 -17.51
CA THR A 177 0.61 28.13 -18.70
C THR A 177 1.30 27.27 -19.74
N ASN A 178 2.03 26.24 -19.31
CA ASN A 178 2.77 25.36 -20.21
C ASN A 178 3.03 23.96 -19.63
N ILE A 179 3.13 22.97 -20.52
CA ILE A 179 3.65 21.63 -20.25
C ILE A 179 4.58 21.28 -21.41
N THR A 180 5.88 21.20 -21.17
CA THR A 180 6.88 20.88 -22.20
C THR A 180 7.65 19.63 -21.86
N GLN A 181 7.85 18.74 -22.82
CA GLN A 181 8.76 17.62 -22.66
C GLN A 181 10.19 18.16 -22.65
N SER A 182 10.93 17.90 -21.57
CA SER A 182 12.30 18.37 -21.39
C SER A 182 13.34 17.32 -21.76
N SER A 183 13.06 16.03 -21.50
CA SER A 183 13.96 14.93 -21.88
C SER A 183 13.25 13.58 -21.93
N THR A 184 13.91 12.60 -22.53
CA THR A 184 13.49 11.19 -22.53
C THR A 184 14.70 10.29 -22.32
N ASN A 185 14.50 9.17 -21.65
CA ASN A 185 15.48 8.09 -21.54
C ASN A 185 14.77 6.72 -21.62
N SER A 186 15.51 5.63 -21.42
CA SER A 186 14.96 4.27 -21.49
C SER A 186 13.91 3.97 -20.41
N THR A 187 13.91 4.70 -19.30
CA THR A 187 13.00 4.49 -18.17
C THR A 187 11.74 5.35 -18.21
N GLY A 188 11.75 6.46 -18.96
CA GLY A 188 10.61 7.37 -19.06
C GLY A 188 10.91 8.71 -19.71
N ALA A 189 9.93 9.60 -19.62
CA ALA A 189 9.96 10.96 -20.13
C ALA A 189 9.84 11.97 -18.98
N THR A 190 10.60 13.05 -19.08
CA THR A 190 10.55 14.19 -18.15
C THR A 190 9.87 15.36 -18.84
N TYR A 191 8.98 16.02 -18.12
CA TYR A 191 8.28 17.22 -18.53
C TYR A 191 8.52 18.33 -17.50
N THR A 192 8.52 19.57 -17.98
CA THR A 192 8.41 20.76 -17.15
C THR A 192 6.97 21.24 -17.21
N ILE A 193 6.34 21.35 -16.05
CA ILE A 193 5.02 21.99 -15.91
C ILE A 193 5.22 23.38 -15.34
N THR A 194 4.48 24.37 -15.86
CA THR A 194 4.63 25.77 -15.47
C THR A 194 3.25 26.37 -15.20
N ASP A 195 3.14 27.12 -14.11
CA ASP A 195 2.02 28.02 -13.83
C ASP A 195 2.54 29.47 -13.70
N ALA A 196 1.72 30.40 -13.24
CA ALA A 196 2.14 31.80 -13.05
C ALA A 196 3.16 31.99 -11.90
N THR A 197 3.33 31.01 -11.03
CA THR A 197 4.14 31.11 -9.80
C THR A 197 5.50 30.44 -9.93
N GLY A 198 5.64 29.44 -10.82
CA GLY A 198 6.87 28.70 -10.97
C GLY A 198 6.73 27.49 -11.87
N SER A 199 7.67 26.56 -11.74
CA SER A 199 7.69 25.31 -12.51
C SER A 199 8.07 24.11 -11.67
N LEU A 200 7.52 22.95 -12.02
CA LEU A 200 7.82 21.66 -11.41
C LEU A 200 8.23 20.65 -12.47
N THR A 201 8.88 19.58 -12.02
CA THR A 201 9.18 18.43 -12.89
C THR A 201 8.06 17.39 -12.80
N LEU A 202 7.60 16.90 -13.94
CA LEU A 202 6.75 15.71 -14.05
C LEU A 202 7.59 14.61 -14.70
N PHE A 203 7.70 13.45 -14.06
CA PHE A 203 8.32 12.27 -14.66
C PHE A 203 7.27 11.18 -14.88
N VAL A 204 7.25 10.62 -16.09
CA VAL A 204 6.36 9.53 -16.48
C VAL A 204 7.20 8.35 -16.93
N ARG A 205 7.10 7.24 -16.21
CA ARG A 205 7.78 5.99 -16.57
C ARG A 205 7.19 5.41 -17.85
N THR A 206 8.06 4.82 -18.67
CA THR A 206 7.64 4.05 -19.86
C THR A 206 6.68 2.93 -19.47
N ALA A 207 6.91 2.28 -18.32
CA ALA A 207 6.07 1.22 -17.78
C ALA A 207 4.63 1.65 -17.44
N ALA A 208 4.40 2.95 -17.18
CA ALA A 208 3.07 3.48 -16.89
C ALA A 208 2.21 3.61 -18.16
N ALA A 209 2.83 3.65 -19.34
CA ALA A 209 2.17 3.86 -20.63
C ALA A 209 1.22 5.08 -20.66
N ILE A 210 1.52 6.13 -19.88
CA ILE A 210 0.70 7.35 -19.83
C ILE A 210 1.17 8.31 -20.92
N THR A 211 0.26 8.70 -21.81
CA THR A 211 0.49 9.79 -22.77
C THR A 211 0.16 11.13 -22.10
N VAL A 212 1.13 12.04 -22.04
CA VAL A 212 0.96 13.37 -21.46
C VAL A 212 0.31 14.32 -22.47
N ASN A 213 -0.85 14.88 -22.12
CA ASN A 213 -1.48 15.96 -22.88
C ASN A 213 -0.75 17.30 -22.61
N THR A 214 0.17 17.70 -23.47
CA THR A 214 0.94 18.95 -23.32
C THR A 214 0.09 20.22 -23.51
N ALA A 215 -1.13 20.10 -24.06
CA ALA A 215 -2.08 21.19 -24.14
C ALA A 215 -2.93 21.35 -22.86
N GLY A 216 -2.82 20.45 -21.88
CA GLY A 216 -3.56 20.51 -20.63
C GLY A 216 -3.23 21.75 -19.80
N ARG A 217 -4.24 22.30 -19.13
CA ARG A 217 -4.19 23.53 -18.33
C ARG A 217 -4.40 23.27 -16.83
N SER A 218 -4.61 22.02 -16.44
CA SER A 218 -4.60 21.58 -15.05
C SER A 218 -3.94 20.21 -14.92
N ILE A 219 -3.41 19.94 -13.73
CA ILE A 219 -2.82 18.64 -13.39
C ILE A 219 -3.24 18.24 -11.98
N THR A 220 -3.67 16.99 -11.80
CA THR A 220 -3.86 16.37 -10.49
C THR A 220 -2.81 15.28 -10.31
N GLY A 221 -2.02 15.34 -9.26
CA GLY A 221 -0.93 14.39 -9.07
C GLY A 221 -0.46 14.34 -7.64
N TYR A 222 0.49 13.46 -7.36
CA TYR A 222 1.08 13.32 -6.04
C TYR A 222 2.48 13.93 -6.00
N VAL A 223 2.80 14.62 -4.92
CA VAL A 223 4.12 15.26 -4.76
C VAL A 223 5.17 14.19 -4.46
N SER A 224 6.32 14.29 -5.14
CA SER A 224 7.49 13.46 -4.89
C SER A 224 8.76 14.31 -4.85
N ILE A 225 9.82 13.74 -4.27
CA ILE A 225 11.14 14.34 -4.27
C ILE A 225 12.09 13.39 -4.99
N TYR A 226 12.89 13.95 -5.89
CA TYR A 226 13.99 13.23 -6.52
C TYR A 226 15.29 13.97 -6.27
N LYS A 227 16.06 13.45 -5.32
CA LYS A 227 17.37 13.96 -4.94
C LYS A 227 18.46 12.93 -5.19
N THR A 228 19.48 13.32 -5.92
CA THR A 228 20.75 12.60 -6.11
C THR A 228 21.90 13.52 -5.72
N THR A 229 23.14 13.12 -5.99
CA THR A 229 24.31 13.99 -5.80
C THR A 229 24.33 15.18 -6.74
N THR A 230 23.65 15.10 -7.89
CA THR A 230 23.67 16.13 -8.94
C THR A 230 22.30 16.76 -9.21
N GLN A 231 21.24 16.27 -8.57
CA GLN A 231 19.87 16.72 -8.79
C GLN A 231 19.14 16.88 -7.46
N ASP A 232 18.34 17.93 -7.34
CA ASP A 232 17.43 18.13 -6.22
C ASP A 232 16.11 18.71 -6.75
N ALA A 233 15.21 17.84 -7.21
CA ALA A 233 13.99 18.22 -7.89
C ALA A 233 12.76 17.92 -7.01
N THR A 234 11.85 18.89 -6.95
CA THR A 234 10.47 18.64 -6.53
C THR A 234 9.69 18.20 -7.74
N GLN A 235 9.00 17.08 -7.62
CA GLN A 235 8.30 16.42 -8.70
C GLN A 235 6.81 16.29 -8.39
N ILE A 236 6.03 16.14 -9.46
CA ILE A 236 4.66 15.67 -9.40
C ILE A 236 4.56 14.39 -10.23
N GLY A 237 3.99 13.34 -9.66
CA GLY A 237 3.64 12.10 -10.36
C GLY A 237 2.16 12.09 -10.72
N ILE A 238 1.83 11.62 -11.93
CA ILE A 238 0.45 11.40 -12.36
C ILE A 238 0.10 9.92 -12.29
N ARG A 239 -1.20 9.64 -12.19
CA ARG A 239 -1.76 8.30 -12.01
C ARG A 239 -2.31 7.79 -13.34
N SER A 240 -2.82 8.68 -14.18
CA SER A 240 -3.32 8.38 -15.52
C SER A 240 -3.20 9.60 -16.45
N ALA A 241 -3.50 9.44 -17.74
CA ALA A 241 -3.59 10.57 -18.68
C ALA A 241 -4.72 11.56 -18.31
N ALA A 242 -5.79 11.07 -17.68
CA ALA A 242 -6.96 11.88 -17.28
C ALA A 242 -6.66 12.87 -16.13
N ASP A 243 -5.51 12.71 -15.47
CA ASP A 243 -5.02 13.64 -14.47
C ASP A 243 -4.60 14.99 -15.07
N ILE A 244 -4.44 15.07 -16.40
CA ILE A 244 -4.10 16.29 -17.13
C ILE A 244 -5.29 16.70 -18.00
N GLN A 245 -5.84 17.88 -17.75
CA GLN A 245 -7.02 18.43 -18.47
C GLN A 245 -6.71 19.81 -19.01
#